data_AF-A0A844EPB3-F1
#
_entry.id   AF-A0A844EPB3-F1
#
_cell.length_a   1.000
_cell.length_b   1.000
_cell.length_c   1.000
_cell.angle_alpha   90.00
_cell.angle_beta   90.00
_cell.angle_gamma   90.00
#
_symmetry.space_group_name_H-M   'P 1'
#
loop_
_entity.id
_entity.type
_entity.pdbx_description
1 polymer ?
#
loop_
_entity_poly.entity_id
_entity_poly.type
_entity_poly.pdbx_seq_one_letter_code
_entity_poly.pdbx_strand_id
1 'polypeptide(L)'
;KQTLTFVVSTGIKQITLKDLTGMTKAQVVSYSNKVEINPTFDYVYSDDQPKGRVVRQSPNANQSIQQGGNVAVWISRGPKKDDSDQLKSFNVRITIPYLQAESASASSASSLDPSGEASDDSQDDQSGSNENVVLIYLKDHDHSLSNVYKQMVITKDTAVTLPFKLTSKEVGKYKVVRDGKTIMR
;
A
#
# COMPACT_ATOMS: atom_id res chain seq x y z
N LYS A 1 -16.87 -56.23 -63.87
CA LYS A 1 -16.85 -55.97 -62.41
C LYS A 1 -16.49 -54.51 -62.20
N GLN A 2 -17.31 -53.73 -61.50
CA GLN A 2 -16.96 -52.36 -61.11
C GLN A 2 -16.56 -52.39 -59.64
N THR A 3 -15.43 -51.76 -59.32
CA THR A 3 -14.95 -51.61 -57.96
C THR A 3 -15.39 -50.24 -57.46
N LEU A 4 -16.23 -50.20 -56.43
CA LEU A 4 -16.53 -48.98 -55.70
C LEU A 4 -15.50 -48.81 -54.59
N THR A 5 -14.80 -47.67 -54.62
CA THR A 5 -13.87 -47.28 -53.55
C THR A 5 -14.61 -46.42 -52.54
N PHE A 6 -14.68 -46.87 -51.29
CA PHE A 6 -15.16 -46.06 -50.17
C PHE A 6 -13.96 -45.46 -49.43
N VAL A 7 -13.93 -44.13 -49.32
CA VAL A 7 -12.97 -43.42 -48.46
C VAL A 7 -13.65 -43.18 -47.13
N VAL A 8 -13.17 -43.84 -46.07
CA VAL A 8 -13.60 -43.55 -44.70
C VAL A 8 -12.66 -42.49 -44.11
N SER A 9 -13.24 -41.42 -43.56
CA SER A 9 -12.48 -40.42 -42.82
C SER A 9 -11.97 -41.04 -41.53
N THR A 10 -10.66 -41.01 -41.29
CA THR A 10 -10.04 -41.52 -40.05
C THR A 10 -10.28 -40.61 -38.84
N GLY A 11 -10.96 -39.47 -39.03
CA GLY A 11 -11.12 -38.46 -37.99
C GLY A 11 -9.81 -37.74 -37.64
N ILE A 12 -9.90 -36.68 -36.83
CA ILE A 12 -8.71 -35.95 -36.35
C ILE A 12 -7.96 -36.86 -35.36
N LYS A 13 -6.64 -37.00 -35.53
CA LYS A 13 -5.81 -37.82 -34.64
C LYS A 13 -5.92 -37.31 -33.20
N GLN A 14 -6.16 -38.25 -32.30
CA GLN A 14 -6.29 -38.01 -30.86
C GLN A 14 -4.98 -38.33 -30.13
N ILE A 15 -4.71 -37.61 -29.05
CA ILE A 15 -3.54 -37.77 -28.18
C ILE A 15 -4.01 -37.81 -26.73
N THR A 16 -3.56 -38.82 -25.99
CA THR A 16 -3.74 -38.86 -24.55
C THR A 16 -2.66 -38.03 -23.86
N LEU A 17 -3.10 -37.07 -23.04
CA LEU A 17 -2.19 -36.18 -22.30
C LEU A 17 -1.45 -36.93 -21.19
N LYS A 18 -0.14 -36.72 -21.13
CA LYS A 18 0.67 -37.10 -19.96
C LYS A 18 0.39 -36.12 -18.81
N ASP A 19 0.59 -36.58 -17.58
CA ASP A 19 0.76 -35.68 -16.44
C ASP A 19 2.06 -34.87 -16.55
N LEU A 20 1.91 -33.55 -16.64
CA LEU A 20 2.98 -32.57 -16.73
C LEU A 20 3.39 -32.01 -15.37
N THR A 21 2.69 -32.37 -14.29
CA THR A 21 2.97 -31.88 -12.93
C THR A 21 4.44 -32.17 -12.54
N GLY A 22 5.10 -31.17 -11.95
CA GLY A 22 6.53 -31.28 -11.57
C GLY A 22 7.53 -31.16 -12.72
N MET A 23 7.10 -31.13 -13.99
CA MET A 23 8.00 -30.89 -15.13
C MET A 23 8.48 -29.45 -15.18
N THR A 24 9.60 -29.20 -15.86
CA THR A 24 10.06 -27.84 -16.20
C THR A 24 9.41 -27.38 -17.50
N LYS A 25 9.41 -26.06 -17.75
CA LYS A 25 8.94 -25.48 -19.03
C LYS A 25 9.60 -26.16 -20.24
N ALA A 26 10.91 -26.39 -20.18
CA ALA A 26 11.65 -27.03 -21.25
C ALA A 26 11.17 -28.46 -21.52
N GLN A 27 10.94 -29.24 -20.45
CA GLN A 27 10.41 -30.61 -20.57
C GLN A 27 8.99 -30.63 -21.15
N VAL A 28 8.14 -29.67 -20.78
CA VAL A 28 6.81 -29.52 -21.37
C VAL A 28 6.91 -29.21 -22.85
N VAL A 29 7.76 -28.27 -23.26
CA VAL A 29 7.97 -27.95 -24.69
C VAL A 29 8.46 -29.18 -25.46
N SER A 30 9.42 -29.94 -24.92
CA SER A 30 9.89 -31.17 -25.56
C SER A 30 8.79 -32.22 -25.72
N TYR A 31 7.95 -32.40 -24.69
CA TYR A 31 6.78 -33.28 -24.79
C TYR A 31 5.81 -32.78 -25.85
N SER A 32 5.49 -31.48 -25.83
CA SER A 32 4.54 -30.87 -26.75
C SER A 32 4.94 -31.00 -28.20
N ASN A 33 6.23 -30.82 -28.53
CA ASN A 33 6.75 -31.03 -29.88
C ASN A 33 6.67 -32.50 -30.30
N LYS A 34 6.91 -33.44 -29.38
CA LYS A 34 6.86 -34.88 -29.66
C LYS A 34 5.44 -35.37 -29.97
N VAL A 35 4.44 -34.81 -29.30
CA VAL A 35 3.03 -35.20 -29.52
C VAL A 35 2.28 -34.20 -30.42
N GLU A 36 2.94 -33.13 -30.86
CA GLU A 36 2.36 -32.09 -31.72
C GLU A 36 1.12 -31.41 -31.10
N ILE A 37 1.29 -30.86 -29.89
CA ILE A 37 0.28 -30.05 -29.18
C ILE A 37 0.84 -28.67 -28.84
N ASN A 38 -0.03 -27.72 -28.50
CA ASN A 38 0.31 -26.31 -28.32
C ASN A 38 0.22 -25.89 -26.84
N PRO A 39 1.33 -25.80 -26.09
CA PRO A 39 1.29 -25.40 -24.69
C PRO A 39 1.22 -23.87 -24.54
N THR A 40 0.36 -23.38 -23.65
CA THR A 40 0.38 -22.00 -23.14
C THR A 40 0.85 -21.99 -21.69
N PHE A 41 1.60 -20.97 -21.30
CA PHE A 41 2.25 -20.92 -19.99
C PHE A 41 1.83 -19.71 -19.18
N ASP A 42 1.26 -19.96 -18.02
CA ASP A 42 1.01 -18.98 -16.98
C ASP A 42 1.86 -19.26 -15.74
N TYR A 43 1.99 -18.26 -14.86
CA TYR A 43 2.79 -18.39 -13.65
C TYR A 43 1.99 -18.03 -12.40
N VAL A 44 2.01 -18.91 -11.41
CA VAL A 44 1.26 -18.77 -10.16
C VAL A 44 2.17 -18.97 -8.96
N TYR A 45 1.86 -18.33 -7.82
CA TYR A 45 2.50 -18.73 -6.57
C TYR A 45 1.94 -20.08 -6.12
N SER A 46 2.79 -20.94 -5.59
CA SER A 46 2.44 -22.29 -5.14
C SER A 46 3.41 -22.73 -4.06
N ASP A 47 2.85 -23.25 -2.97
CA ASP A 47 3.62 -23.88 -1.88
C ASP A 47 3.85 -25.37 -2.16
N ASP A 48 3.05 -25.98 -3.06
CA ASP A 48 3.09 -27.41 -3.40
C ASP A 48 4.21 -27.78 -4.37
N GLN A 49 4.63 -26.84 -5.24
CA GLN A 49 5.64 -27.09 -6.27
C GLN A 49 6.79 -26.09 -6.19
N PRO A 50 8.05 -26.54 -6.30
CA PRO A 50 9.20 -25.66 -6.37
C PRO A 50 9.10 -24.68 -7.54
N LYS A 51 9.75 -23.51 -7.40
CA LYS A 51 9.84 -22.52 -8.47
C LYS A 51 10.32 -23.15 -9.79
N GLY A 52 9.62 -22.85 -10.87
CA GLY A 52 9.94 -23.34 -12.22
C GLY A 52 9.37 -24.71 -12.55
N ARG A 53 8.60 -25.34 -11.65
CA ARG A 53 7.89 -26.60 -11.89
C ARG A 53 6.42 -26.37 -12.21
N VAL A 54 5.85 -27.21 -13.05
CA VAL A 54 4.41 -27.20 -13.35
C VAL A 54 3.61 -27.54 -12.10
N VAL A 55 2.66 -26.67 -11.76
CA VAL A 55 1.68 -26.83 -10.68
C VAL A 55 0.50 -27.64 -11.16
N ARG A 56 0.00 -27.31 -12.35
CA ARG A 56 -1.18 -27.94 -12.95
C ARG A 56 -1.22 -27.70 -14.45
N GLN A 57 -2.07 -28.46 -15.12
CA GLN A 57 -2.38 -28.35 -16.54
C GLN A 57 -3.89 -28.35 -16.78
N SER A 58 -4.30 -27.93 -17.98
CA SER A 58 -5.65 -28.11 -18.50
C SER A 58 -5.58 -28.26 -20.02
N PRO A 59 -6.14 -29.31 -20.63
CA PRO A 59 -6.90 -30.41 -20.00
C PRO A 59 -6.05 -31.29 -19.07
N ASN A 60 -6.71 -32.03 -18.18
CA ASN A 60 -6.08 -32.86 -17.16
C ASN A 60 -5.30 -34.03 -17.76
N ALA A 61 -4.41 -34.62 -16.97
CA ALA A 61 -3.71 -35.84 -17.33
C ALA A 61 -4.70 -36.95 -17.74
N ASN A 62 -4.28 -37.79 -18.69
CA ASN A 62 -5.04 -38.89 -19.28
C ASN A 62 -6.27 -38.47 -20.10
N GLN A 63 -6.56 -37.17 -20.24
CA GLN A 63 -7.60 -36.71 -21.16
C GLN A 63 -7.12 -36.78 -22.61
N SER A 64 -8.04 -37.09 -23.52
CA SER A 64 -7.78 -37.10 -24.96
C SER A 64 -8.00 -35.72 -25.55
N ILE A 65 -7.03 -35.24 -26.32
CA ILE A 65 -7.13 -34.01 -27.09
C ILE A 65 -6.81 -34.27 -28.56
N GLN A 66 -7.31 -33.40 -29.43
CA GLN A 66 -6.92 -33.40 -30.83
C GLN A 66 -5.44 -33.01 -30.97
N GLN A 67 -4.74 -33.62 -31.91
CA GLN A 67 -3.43 -33.15 -32.37
C GLN A 67 -3.53 -31.68 -32.83
N GLY A 68 -2.56 -30.86 -32.44
CA GLY A 68 -2.61 -29.41 -32.56
C GLY A 68 -3.47 -28.71 -31.51
N GLY A 69 -4.07 -29.44 -30.56
CA GLY A 69 -4.87 -28.88 -29.48
C GLY A 69 -4.03 -28.06 -28.48
N ASN A 70 -4.69 -27.13 -27.77
CA ASN A 70 -4.05 -26.29 -26.78
C ASN A 70 -4.03 -26.95 -25.39
N VAL A 71 -2.94 -26.76 -24.66
CA VAL A 71 -2.80 -27.17 -23.25
C VAL A 71 -2.30 -25.98 -22.43
N ALA A 72 -3.13 -25.49 -21.51
CA ALA A 72 -2.72 -24.49 -20.54
C ALA A 72 -1.91 -25.13 -19.42
N VAL A 73 -0.78 -24.51 -19.07
CA VAL A 73 0.17 -25.00 -18.06
C VAL A 73 0.51 -23.87 -17.11
N TRP A 74 0.32 -24.10 -15.82
CA TRP A 74 0.66 -23.13 -14.78
C TRP A 74 1.95 -23.56 -14.10
N ILE A 75 2.95 -22.68 -14.11
CA ILE A 75 4.28 -22.91 -13.54
C ILE A 75 4.43 -22.14 -12.22
N SER A 76 5.01 -22.80 -11.23
CA SER A 76 5.22 -22.24 -9.90
C SER A 76 6.24 -21.09 -9.95
N ARG A 77 5.88 -19.97 -9.33
CA ARG A 77 6.78 -18.87 -8.95
C ARG A 77 7.49 -19.15 -7.63
N GLY A 78 7.20 -20.28 -6.99
CA GLY A 78 7.50 -20.56 -5.59
C GLY A 78 6.39 -20.04 -4.65
N PRO A 79 6.61 -20.16 -3.33
CA PRO A 79 5.69 -19.63 -2.32
C PRO A 79 5.55 -18.11 -2.46
N LYS A 80 4.37 -17.58 -2.13
CA LYS A 80 4.18 -16.13 -2.04
C LYS A 80 4.90 -15.63 -0.79
N LYS A 81 5.79 -14.64 -0.94
CA LYS A 81 6.40 -13.98 0.23
C LYS A 81 5.32 -13.23 1.00
N ASP A 82 5.17 -13.54 2.28
CA ASP A 82 4.35 -12.75 3.18
C ASP A 82 5.20 -11.60 3.70
N ASP A 83 5.01 -10.43 3.08
CA ASP A 83 5.72 -9.22 3.46
C ASP A 83 4.99 -8.46 4.58
N SER A 84 4.05 -9.12 5.28
CA SER A 84 3.19 -8.43 6.23
C SER A 84 3.90 -7.94 7.48
N ASP A 85 5.00 -8.59 7.86
CA ASP A 85 5.85 -8.17 8.98
C ASP A 85 7.01 -7.25 8.55
N GLN A 86 7.13 -6.95 7.26
CA GLN A 86 8.16 -6.00 6.80
C GLN A 86 7.80 -4.59 7.25
N LEU A 87 8.66 -4.01 8.08
CA LEU A 87 8.55 -2.63 8.53
C LEU A 87 8.92 -1.67 7.38
N LYS A 88 7.98 -0.78 7.03
CA LYS A 88 8.15 0.22 5.97
C LYS A 88 8.16 1.62 6.57
N SER A 89 9.04 2.48 6.05
CA SER A 89 9.12 3.88 6.45
C SER A 89 8.60 4.80 5.35
N PHE A 90 7.81 5.80 5.71
CA PHE A 90 7.37 6.85 4.79
C PHE A 90 7.10 8.15 5.54
N ASN A 91 7.01 9.26 4.79
CA ASN A 91 6.86 10.59 5.35
C ASN A 91 5.48 11.16 5.01
N VAL A 92 4.78 11.68 6.03
CA VAL A 92 3.56 12.48 5.84
C VAL A 92 3.89 13.92 6.14
N ARG A 93 3.66 14.80 5.16
CA ARG A 93 3.83 16.25 5.36
C ARG A 93 2.49 16.86 5.73
N ILE A 94 2.45 17.57 6.85
CA ILE A 94 1.29 18.34 7.33
C ILE A 94 1.64 19.81 7.42
N THR A 95 0.65 20.68 7.22
CA THR A 95 0.78 22.12 7.48
C THR A 95 -0.05 22.45 8.71
N ILE A 96 0.60 22.99 9.73
CA ILE A 96 -0.03 23.37 10.99
C ILE A 96 -0.35 24.87 10.90
N PRO A 97 -1.64 25.26 10.88
CA PRO A 97 -2.01 26.66 10.79
C PRO A 97 -1.65 27.41 12.07
N TYR A 98 -1.12 28.61 11.93
CA TYR A 98 -0.95 29.55 13.02
C TYR A 98 -2.28 30.24 13.34
N LEU A 99 -2.51 30.52 14.62
CA LEU A 99 -3.60 31.35 15.12
C LEU A 99 -3.00 32.63 15.68
N GLN A 100 -3.28 33.73 14.98
CA GLN A 100 -2.92 35.05 15.46
C GLN A 100 -3.78 35.41 16.67
N ALA A 101 -3.15 35.91 17.74
CA ALA A 101 -3.88 36.53 18.84
C ALA A 101 -4.61 37.76 18.29
N GLU A 102 -5.93 37.84 18.48
CA GLU A 102 -6.66 39.05 18.17
C GLU A 102 -6.22 40.14 19.15
N SER A 103 -5.33 41.02 18.71
CA SER A 103 -5.17 42.31 19.37
C SER A 103 -6.52 42.99 19.26
N ALA A 104 -7.15 43.30 20.40
CA ALA A 104 -8.38 44.08 20.43
C ALA A 104 -8.12 45.42 19.71
N SER A 105 -8.44 45.46 18.42
CA SER A 105 -8.65 46.70 17.68
C SER A 105 -9.94 47.32 18.20
N ALA A 106 -9.88 47.84 19.42
CA ALA A 106 -10.83 48.81 19.90
C ALA A 106 -10.61 50.07 19.05
N SER A 107 -11.48 50.22 18.07
CA SER A 107 -11.90 51.47 17.47
C SER A 107 -11.61 52.66 18.38
N SER A 108 -10.61 53.46 18.00
CA SER A 108 -10.34 54.77 18.57
C SER A 108 -11.51 55.70 18.26
N ALA A 109 -12.51 55.68 19.13
CA ALA A 109 -13.45 56.77 19.31
C ALA A 109 -13.30 57.22 20.76
N SER A 110 -12.46 58.21 21.01
CA SER A 110 -12.59 59.03 22.22
C SER A 110 -12.09 60.44 21.95
N SER A 111 -13.06 61.33 21.76
CA SER A 111 -12.90 62.75 22.02
C SER A 111 -12.72 62.97 23.53
N LEU A 112 -11.87 63.97 23.86
CA LEU A 112 -11.89 64.88 25.03
C LEU A 112 -11.25 64.46 26.37
N ASP A 113 -10.03 64.98 26.55
CA ASP A 113 -9.52 65.88 27.62
C ASP A 113 -9.26 65.39 29.07
N PRO A 114 -8.18 65.85 29.75
CA PRO A 114 -7.53 65.19 30.87
C PRO A 114 -7.82 65.83 32.24
N SER A 115 -7.80 65.02 33.29
CA SER A 115 -7.37 65.45 34.62
C SER A 115 -7.13 64.26 35.56
N GLY A 116 -6.03 64.31 36.32
CA GLY A 116 -5.96 63.71 37.65
C GLY A 116 -5.17 62.40 37.84
N GLU A 117 -3.88 62.57 38.12
CA GLU A 117 -3.07 61.89 39.17
C GLU A 117 -2.99 60.35 39.30
N ALA A 118 -1.75 59.89 39.13
CA ALA A 118 -1.00 58.81 39.75
C ALA A 118 -1.69 57.83 40.73
N SER A 119 -1.56 56.55 40.41
CA SER A 119 -1.09 55.54 41.36
C SER A 119 -0.49 54.33 40.64
N ASP A 120 0.72 54.03 41.10
CA ASP A 120 1.54 52.83 40.93
C ASP A 120 0.73 51.54 41.15
N ASP A 121 0.74 50.64 40.17
CA ASP A 121 0.57 49.21 40.41
C ASP A 121 1.30 48.44 39.31
N SER A 122 2.34 47.72 39.71
CA SER A 122 3.14 46.85 38.85
C SER A 122 2.32 45.60 38.56
N GLN A 123 1.54 45.63 37.50
CA GLN A 123 0.88 44.44 36.96
C GLN A 123 1.85 43.69 36.06
N ASP A 124 2.15 42.46 36.49
CA ASP A 124 2.80 41.40 35.73
C ASP A 124 2.32 41.45 34.27
N ASP A 125 3.27 41.78 33.39
CA ASP A 125 3.08 41.87 31.95
C ASP A 125 2.85 40.44 31.43
N GLN A 126 1.60 39.97 31.52
CA GLN A 126 1.15 38.77 30.84
C GLN A 126 1.06 39.09 29.34
N SER A 127 2.24 39.31 28.76
CA SER A 127 2.48 39.55 27.36
C SER A 127 1.94 38.37 26.59
N GLY A 128 0.77 38.56 25.97
CA GLY A 128 0.16 37.58 25.08
C GLY A 128 1.13 37.29 23.95
N SER A 129 1.95 36.25 24.11
CA SER A 129 2.93 35.86 23.12
C SER A 129 2.21 35.55 21.82
N ASN A 130 2.63 36.17 20.70
CA ASN A 130 2.17 35.90 19.33
C ASN A 130 2.66 34.52 18.83
N GLU A 131 2.60 33.53 19.70
CA GLU A 131 3.20 32.22 19.58
C GLU A 131 2.12 31.18 19.86
N ASN A 132 2.13 30.08 19.11
CA ASN A 132 1.29 28.94 19.44
C ASN A 132 2.16 27.76 19.86
N VAL A 133 1.82 27.15 20.98
CA VAL A 133 2.47 25.93 21.47
C VAL A 133 1.80 24.73 20.81
N VAL A 134 2.57 23.95 20.06
CA VAL A 134 2.10 22.81 19.29
C VAL A 134 2.68 21.51 19.85
N LEU A 135 1.81 20.56 20.16
CA LEU A 135 2.13 19.18 20.51
C LEU A 135 1.66 18.25 19.40
N ILE A 136 2.59 17.47 18.86
CA ILE A 136 2.33 16.45 17.84
C ILE A 136 2.48 15.09 18.49
N TYR A 137 1.48 14.24 18.31
CA TYR A 137 1.46 12.84 18.73
C TYR A 137 1.48 11.97 17.48
N LEU A 138 2.21 10.86 17.55
CA LEU A 138 2.39 9.91 16.47
C LEU A 138 2.10 8.51 17.01
N LYS A 139 1.31 7.73 16.28
CA LYS A 139 1.17 6.29 16.48
C LYS A 139 1.70 5.59 15.25
N ASP A 140 2.73 4.79 15.45
CA ASP A 140 3.32 3.92 14.46
C ASP A 140 3.88 2.67 15.18
N HIS A 141 4.85 1.98 14.59
CA HIS A 141 5.47 0.82 15.22
C HIS A 141 6.22 1.15 16.52
N ASP A 142 6.89 2.31 16.56
CA ASP A 142 7.76 2.72 17.67
C ASP A 142 7.08 3.71 18.63
N HIS A 143 5.95 4.32 18.22
CA HIS A 143 5.29 5.39 18.96
C HIS A 143 3.81 5.11 19.23
N SER A 144 3.27 5.75 20.27
CA SER A 144 1.84 5.71 20.60
C SER A 144 1.29 7.12 20.81
N LEU A 145 -0.04 7.29 20.64
CA LEU A 145 -0.71 8.58 20.86
C LEU A 145 -0.74 9.05 22.33
N SER A 146 -0.22 8.24 23.25
CA SER A 146 -0.13 8.60 24.68
C SER A 146 1.04 9.53 24.97
N ASN A 147 2.11 9.45 24.16
CA ASN A 147 3.33 10.22 24.36
C ASN A 147 3.46 11.30 23.29
N VAL A 148 3.94 12.48 23.67
CA VAL A 148 4.25 13.55 22.72
C VAL A 148 5.42 13.10 21.87
N TYR A 149 5.23 13.10 20.55
CA TYR A 149 6.31 12.83 19.58
C TYR A 149 7.17 14.07 19.37
N LYS A 150 6.53 15.24 19.21
CA LYS A 150 7.24 16.51 19.00
C LYS A 150 6.48 17.67 19.64
N GLN A 151 7.20 18.52 20.35
CA GLN A 151 6.70 19.82 20.84
C GLN A 151 7.46 20.94 20.13
N MET A 152 6.75 21.99 19.74
CA MET A 152 7.34 23.17 19.10
C MET A 152 6.48 24.42 19.34
N VAL A 153 7.08 25.58 19.10
CA VAL A 153 6.37 26.86 19.03
C VAL A 153 6.31 27.30 17.57
N ILE A 154 5.18 27.87 17.14
CA ILE A 154 5.01 28.44 15.80
C ILE A 154 4.52 29.89 15.89
N THR A 155 5.01 30.75 14.99
CA THR A 155 4.59 32.16 14.83
C THR A 155 3.99 32.44 13.45
N LYS A 156 3.88 31.39 12.62
CA LYS A 156 3.28 31.37 11.28
C LYS A 156 2.95 29.92 10.89
N ASP A 157 2.17 29.75 9.83
CA ASP A 157 1.87 28.43 9.27
C ASP A 157 3.17 27.64 9.05
N THR A 158 3.24 26.45 9.63
CA THR A 158 4.47 25.67 9.69
C THR A 158 4.22 24.28 9.12
N ALA A 159 4.98 23.92 8.07
CA ALA A 159 4.97 22.58 7.53
C ALA A 159 5.88 21.64 8.34
N VAL A 160 5.36 20.48 8.73
CA VAL A 160 6.09 19.46 9.49
C VAL A 160 6.00 18.12 8.76
N THR A 161 7.14 17.43 8.67
CA THR A 161 7.20 16.06 8.15
C THR A 161 7.19 15.06 9.29
N LEU A 162 6.24 14.13 9.26
CA LEU A 162 6.09 13.02 10.20
C LEU A 162 6.61 11.73 9.57
N PRO A 163 7.75 11.18 10.05
CA PRO A 163 8.24 9.89 9.61
C PRO A 163 7.46 8.79 10.30
N PHE A 164 6.66 8.04 9.55
CA PHE A 164 5.98 6.83 10.02
C PHE A 164 6.84 5.60 9.76
N LYS A 165 6.81 4.67 10.70
CA LYS A 165 7.27 3.28 10.51
C LYS A 165 6.12 2.31 10.78
N LEU A 166 5.69 1.56 9.77
CA LEU A 166 4.55 0.64 9.88
C LEU A 166 4.81 -0.67 9.14
N THR A 167 4.37 -1.77 9.72
CA THR A 167 4.13 -3.03 9.01
C THR A 167 2.81 -2.96 8.22
N SER A 168 2.51 -3.91 7.32
CA SER A 168 1.25 -3.87 6.56
C SER A 168 0.01 -4.16 7.41
N LYS A 169 0.20 -4.69 8.62
CA LYS A 169 -0.85 -4.98 9.60
C LYS A 169 -1.17 -3.78 10.49
N GLU A 170 -0.27 -2.81 10.57
CA GLU A 170 -0.42 -1.64 11.46
C GLU A 170 -1.06 -0.46 10.74
N VAL A 171 -1.85 0.32 11.48
CA VAL A 171 -2.43 1.58 11.02
C VAL A 171 -1.82 2.73 11.80
N GLY A 172 -1.04 3.56 11.11
CA GLY A 172 -0.48 4.78 11.68
C GLY A 172 -1.54 5.85 11.91
N LYS A 173 -1.37 6.65 12.96
CA LYS A 173 -2.22 7.81 13.27
C LYS A 173 -1.37 8.96 13.74
N TYR A 174 -1.88 10.19 13.60
CA TYR A 174 -1.27 11.36 14.24
C TYR A 174 -2.35 12.19 14.92
N LYS A 175 -1.93 13.10 15.80
CA LYS A 175 -2.82 14.08 16.42
C LYS A 175 -2.00 15.34 16.66
N VAL A 176 -2.53 16.49 16.27
CA VAL A 176 -1.91 17.79 16.52
C VAL A 176 -2.78 18.58 17.49
N VAL A 177 -2.17 19.04 18.57
CA VAL A 177 -2.78 19.90 19.58
C VAL A 177 -2.05 21.24 19.53
N ARG A 178 -2.80 22.33 19.44
CA ARG A 178 -2.29 23.70 19.47
C ARG A 178 -2.96 24.43 20.62
N ASP A 179 -2.17 24.97 21.54
CA ASP A 179 -2.63 25.68 22.74
C ASP A 179 -3.69 24.89 23.53
N GLY A 180 -3.43 23.58 23.70
CA GLY A 180 -4.34 22.65 24.38
C GLY A 180 -5.53 22.15 23.54
N LYS A 181 -5.83 22.75 22.38
CA LYS A 181 -6.94 22.34 21.50
C LYS A 181 -6.46 21.41 20.37
N THR A 182 -7.12 20.27 20.18
CA THR A 182 -6.84 19.41 19.01
C THR A 182 -7.30 20.10 17.73
N ILE A 183 -6.40 20.18 16.74
CA ILE A 183 -6.66 20.81 15.43
C ILE A 183 -6.53 19.85 14.25
N MET A 184 -5.86 18.69 14.40
CA MET A 184 -5.72 17.66 13.34
C MET A 184 -5.71 16.25 13.93
N ARG A 185 -6.23 15.26 13.18
CA ARG A 185 -6.27 13.82 13.51
C ARG A 185 -6.16 12.94 12.26
#